data_AF-A0A538GYL4-F1
#
_entry.id   AF-A0A538GYL4-F1
#
_cell.length_a   1.000
_cell.length_b   1.000
_cell.length_c   1.000
_cell.angle_alpha   90.00
_cell.angle_beta   90.00
_cell.angle_gamma   90.00
#
_symmetry.space_group_name_H-M   'P 1'
#
loop_
_entity.id
_entity.type
_entity.pdbx_description
1 polymer ?
#
loop_
_entity_poly.entity_id
_entity_poly.type
_entity_poly.pdbx_seq_one_letter_code
_entity_poly.pdbx_strand_id
1 'polypeptide(L)'
;MTTTYDPRHPRYFDDDDMREELTRVFDLCHGCRLCWNVCPSFSTLFDFVDARDGAVHELTGAEQDQVVDECYQCKLCYVKCPYVPPHEWQLDFPRLMLRAEAVEHEARGVDVETQLFGRTDLLGKVGSALAPLVNRGTGTPGSFGRRLMEKVAGVAAERVLPPYARERFSNWFAGRVRAGTARSPSFPPAWSSTSSRRSGATSCASTSATTSRATCHRAWAAVACRGSTGAT
;
A
#
# COMPACT_ATOMS: atom_id res chain seq x y z
N MET A 1 4.29 26.34 -3.68
CA MET A 1 3.79 25.14 -2.97
C MET A 1 2.28 25.19 -3.18
N THR A 2 1.72 24.28 -3.99
CA THR A 2 0.29 24.29 -4.30
C THR A 2 -0.52 24.13 -3.00
N THR A 3 -1.70 24.74 -2.94
CA THR A 3 -2.63 24.67 -1.79
C THR A 3 -2.77 23.24 -1.24
N THR A 4 -2.73 22.24 -2.13
CA THR A 4 -2.79 20.80 -1.86
C THR A 4 -1.72 20.27 -0.88
N TYR A 5 -0.56 20.90 -0.76
CA TYR A 5 0.53 20.39 0.09
C TYR A 5 0.56 20.90 1.52
N ASP A 6 0.09 22.11 1.80
CA ASP A 6 0.18 22.72 3.13
C ASP A 6 -1.19 22.80 3.82
N PRO A 7 -1.47 21.94 4.82
CA PRO A 7 -2.71 21.97 5.59
C PRO A 7 -2.95 23.29 6.35
N ARG A 8 -1.92 24.13 6.50
CA ARG A 8 -2.03 25.43 7.16
C ARG A 8 -2.26 26.56 6.16
N HIS A 9 -2.33 26.26 4.86
CA HIS A 9 -2.64 27.25 3.85
C HIS A 9 -4.07 27.77 4.07
N PRO A 10 -4.32 29.09 3.98
CA PRO A 10 -5.64 29.66 4.27
C PRO A 10 -6.77 29.11 3.39
N ARG A 11 -6.43 28.63 2.18
CA ARG A 11 -7.39 28.01 1.25
C ARG A 11 -7.43 26.48 1.32
N TYR A 12 -6.72 25.84 2.25
CA TYR A 12 -6.63 24.37 2.27
C TYR A 12 -8.03 23.72 2.36
N PHE A 13 -8.89 24.30 3.18
CA PHE A 13 -10.26 23.85 3.44
C PHE A 13 -11.35 24.63 2.68
N ASP A 14 -10.94 25.42 1.67
CA ASP A 14 -11.85 26.07 0.75
C ASP A 14 -12.37 25.01 -0.25
N ASP A 15 -13.67 24.72 -0.22
CA ASP A 15 -14.32 23.69 -1.06
C ASP A 15 -14.26 24.07 -2.54
N ASP A 16 -14.47 25.34 -2.88
CA ASP A 16 -14.44 25.81 -4.27
C ASP A 16 -13.03 25.67 -4.85
N ASP A 17 -11.98 26.09 -4.12
CA ASP A 17 -10.57 25.91 -4.53
C ASP A 17 -10.20 24.43 -4.67
N MET A 18 -10.72 23.57 -3.80
CA MET A 18 -10.50 22.12 -3.86
C MET A 18 -11.18 21.50 -5.08
N ARG A 19 -12.42 21.87 -5.40
CA ARG A 19 -13.17 21.38 -6.56
C ARG A 19 -12.62 21.90 -7.89
N GLU A 20 -12.12 23.13 -7.93
CA GLU A 20 -11.39 23.65 -9.10
C GLU A 20 -10.14 22.81 -9.37
N GLU A 21 -9.38 22.48 -8.32
CA GLU A 21 -8.19 21.63 -8.43
C GLU A 21 -8.53 20.17 -8.80
N LEU A 22 -9.63 19.61 -8.28
CA LEU A 22 -10.15 18.31 -8.72
C LEU A 22 -10.47 18.32 -10.22
N THR A 23 -11.19 19.34 -10.68
CA THR A 23 -11.55 19.49 -12.10
C THR A 23 -10.31 19.57 -12.97
N ARG A 24 -9.31 20.37 -12.58
CA ARG A 24 -8.03 20.49 -13.30
C ARG A 24 -7.27 19.16 -13.37
N VAL A 25 -7.16 18.45 -12.25
CA VAL A 25 -6.44 17.18 -12.19
C VAL A 25 -7.18 16.10 -12.97
N PHE A 26 -8.51 16.05 -12.90
CA PHE A 26 -9.34 15.08 -13.62
C PHE A 26 -9.25 15.29 -15.14
N ASP A 27 -9.22 16.53 -15.62
CA ASP A 27 -8.98 16.87 -17.02
C ASP A 27 -7.63 16.34 -17.53
N LEU A 28 -6.56 16.60 -16.77
CA LEU A 28 -5.23 16.07 -17.08
C LEU A 28 -5.18 14.54 -17.03
N CYS A 29 -5.86 13.91 -16.07
CA CYS A 29 -5.90 12.46 -15.92
C CYS A 29 -6.66 11.79 -17.06
N HIS A 30 -7.81 12.33 -17.46
CA HIS A 30 -8.59 11.86 -18.60
C HIS A 30 -7.83 12.00 -19.91
N GLY A 31 -7.03 13.06 -20.09
CA GLY A 31 -6.19 13.21 -21.28
C GLY A 31 -5.13 12.12 -21.44
N CYS A 32 -4.54 11.61 -20.34
CA CYS A 32 -3.43 10.66 -20.39
C CYS A 32 -3.85 9.18 -20.23
N ARG A 33 -4.87 8.89 -19.40
CA ARG A 33 -5.41 7.54 -19.07
C ARG A 33 -4.40 6.45 -18.66
N LEU A 34 -3.13 6.78 -18.41
CA LEU A 34 -2.09 5.80 -18.05
C LEU A 34 -2.38 5.02 -16.76
N CYS A 35 -3.22 5.58 -15.88
CA CYS A 35 -3.53 5.06 -14.56
C CYS A 35 -4.71 4.07 -14.52
N TRP A 36 -5.42 3.87 -15.64
CA TRP A 36 -6.62 3.03 -15.70
C TRP A 36 -6.41 1.61 -15.15
N ASN A 37 -5.27 1.00 -15.44
CA ASN A 37 -4.99 -0.38 -15.03
C ASN A 37 -4.42 -0.53 -13.61
N VAL A 38 -4.19 0.56 -12.87
CA VAL A 38 -3.58 0.51 -11.53
C VAL A 38 -4.53 0.90 -10.41
N CYS A 39 -5.68 1.52 -10.68
CA CYS A 39 -6.55 2.04 -9.64
C CYS A 39 -8.02 2.20 -10.10
N PRO A 40 -9.00 1.75 -9.30
CA PRO A 40 -10.42 1.77 -9.66
C PRO A 40 -11.03 3.19 -9.69
N SER A 41 -10.53 4.11 -8.87
CA SER A 41 -10.95 5.52 -8.91
C SER A 41 -10.83 6.12 -10.32
N PHE A 42 -9.82 5.72 -11.11
CA PHE A 42 -9.70 6.15 -12.50
C PHE A 42 -10.68 5.46 -13.46
N SER A 43 -11.07 4.20 -13.24
CA SER A 43 -12.14 3.60 -14.06
C SER A 43 -13.44 4.36 -13.87
N THR A 44 -13.82 4.64 -12.63
CA THR A 44 -15.04 5.39 -12.29
C THR A 44 -14.98 6.81 -12.86
N LEU A 45 -13.86 7.51 -12.70
CA LEU A 45 -13.66 8.83 -13.30
C LEU A 45 -13.82 8.81 -14.82
N PHE A 46 -13.18 7.88 -15.51
CA PHE A 46 -13.22 7.83 -16.97
C PHE A 46 -14.61 7.44 -17.47
N ASP A 47 -15.32 6.55 -16.77
CA ASP A 47 -16.70 6.21 -17.12
C ASP A 47 -17.63 7.45 -17.01
N PHE A 48 -17.48 8.27 -15.95
CA PHE A 48 -18.26 9.50 -15.80
C PHE A 48 -17.94 10.56 -16.87
N VAL A 49 -16.67 10.70 -17.23
CA VAL A 49 -16.23 11.68 -18.23
C VAL A 49 -16.60 11.23 -19.65
N ASP A 50 -16.48 9.94 -19.95
CA ASP A 50 -16.82 9.36 -21.25
C ASP A 50 -18.32 9.41 -21.52
N ALA A 51 -19.16 9.31 -20.48
CA ALA A 51 -20.60 9.53 -20.58
C ALA A 51 -20.99 10.97 -20.97
N ARG A 52 -20.03 11.90 -20.98
CA ARG A 52 -20.20 13.34 -21.25
C ARG A 52 -19.26 13.83 -22.36
N ASP A 53 -18.86 12.94 -23.26
CA ASP A 53 -17.98 13.27 -24.40
C ASP A 53 -16.68 14.00 -24.01
N GLY A 54 -16.13 13.73 -22.81
CA GLY A 54 -14.90 14.37 -22.33
C GLY A 54 -15.09 15.61 -21.46
N ALA A 55 -16.33 16.06 -21.21
CA ALA A 55 -16.60 17.29 -20.47
C ALA A 55 -16.44 17.11 -18.94
N VAL A 56 -15.19 17.22 -18.45
CA VAL A 56 -14.87 17.07 -17.00
C VAL A 56 -15.55 18.13 -16.11
N HIS A 57 -15.75 19.34 -16.63
CA HIS A 57 -16.40 20.44 -15.91
C HIS A 57 -17.90 20.21 -15.67
N GLU A 58 -18.50 19.21 -16.32
CA GLU A 58 -19.89 18.81 -16.12
C GLU A 58 -20.05 17.71 -15.05
N LEU A 59 -18.94 17.27 -14.42
CA LEU A 59 -19.01 16.34 -13.29
C LEU A 59 -19.66 17.03 -12.09
N THR A 60 -20.63 16.33 -11.50
CA THR A 60 -21.27 16.79 -10.27
C THR A 60 -20.33 16.61 -9.07
N GLY A 61 -20.58 17.36 -8.00
CA GLY A 61 -19.82 17.17 -6.75
C GLY A 61 -19.87 15.72 -6.26
N ALA A 62 -21.04 15.08 -6.29
CA ALA A 62 -21.19 13.69 -5.89
C ALA A 62 -20.37 12.69 -6.73
N GLU A 63 -20.23 12.94 -8.03
CA GLU A 63 -19.36 12.10 -8.89
C GLU A 63 -17.89 12.32 -8.59
N GLN A 64 -17.48 13.56 -8.31
CA GLN A 64 -16.12 13.85 -7.86
C GLN A 64 -15.84 13.17 -6.52
N ASP A 65 -16.77 13.26 -5.58
CA ASP A 65 -16.66 12.68 -4.24
C ASP A 65 -16.59 11.14 -4.33
N GLN A 66 -17.35 10.50 -5.23
CA GLN A 66 -17.23 9.06 -5.47
C GLN A 66 -15.82 8.66 -6.00
N VAL A 67 -15.23 9.45 -6.90
CA VAL A 67 -13.85 9.21 -7.37
C VAL A 67 -12.86 9.33 -6.21
N VAL A 68 -13.08 10.26 -5.28
CA VAL A 68 -12.27 10.44 -4.07
C VAL A 68 -12.40 9.22 -3.15
N ASP A 69 -13.62 8.77 -2.87
CA ASP A 69 -13.93 7.63 -1.98
C ASP A 69 -13.28 6.31 -2.44
N GLU A 70 -13.16 6.11 -3.74
CA GLU A 70 -12.54 4.91 -4.31
C GLU A 70 -10.99 4.93 -4.27
N CYS A 71 -10.39 6.03 -3.78
CA CYS A 71 -8.94 6.15 -3.69
C CYS A 71 -8.37 5.48 -2.43
N TYR A 72 -7.76 4.29 -2.60
CA TYR A 72 -7.11 3.56 -1.50
C TYR A 72 -5.76 4.13 -1.00
N GLN A 73 -5.33 5.30 -1.48
CA GLN A 73 -4.06 5.92 -1.08
C GLN A 73 -2.80 5.04 -1.27
N CYS A 74 -2.82 4.13 -2.24
CA CYS A 74 -1.70 3.21 -2.51
C CYS A 74 -0.49 3.89 -3.21
N LYS A 75 -0.68 5.09 -3.77
CA LYS A 75 0.31 5.90 -4.51
C LYS A 75 0.92 5.25 -5.76
N LEU A 76 0.34 4.16 -6.30
CA LEU A 76 0.83 3.55 -7.55
C LEU A 76 0.69 4.50 -8.75
N CYS A 77 -0.39 5.27 -8.82
CA CYS A 77 -0.60 6.28 -9.86
C CYS A 77 0.48 7.38 -9.82
N TYR A 78 0.93 7.80 -8.63
CA TYR A 78 1.98 8.81 -8.47
C TYR A 78 3.31 8.34 -9.05
N VAL A 79 3.72 7.10 -8.75
CA VAL A 79 5.01 6.55 -9.23
C VAL A 79 5.03 6.39 -10.75
N LYS A 80 3.87 6.09 -11.36
CA LYS A 80 3.74 5.88 -12.81
C LYS A 80 3.54 7.19 -13.58
N CYS A 81 3.07 8.24 -12.93
CA CYS A 81 2.68 9.49 -13.58
C CYS A 81 3.92 10.30 -14.02
N PRO A 82 4.01 10.73 -15.29
CA PRO A 82 5.10 11.58 -15.77
C PRO A 82 4.95 13.05 -15.34
N TYR A 83 3.80 13.44 -14.79
CA TYR A 83 3.43 14.83 -14.52
C TYR A 83 3.51 15.21 -13.03
N VAL A 84 4.12 14.36 -12.21
CA VAL A 84 4.38 14.66 -10.79
C VAL A 84 5.40 15.79 -10.64
N PRO A 85 5.42 16.53 -9.51
CA PRO A 85 6.45 17.54 -9.25
C PRO A 85 7.87 16.96 -9.42
N PRO A 86 8.79 17.69 -10.09
CA PRO A 86 8.76 19.11 -10.41
C PRO A 86 8.16 19.48 -11.79
N HIS A 87 7.41 18.58 -12.45
CA HIS A 87 6.75 18.89 -13.72
C HIS A 87 5.83 20.12 -13.60
N GLU A 88 5.67 20.88 -14.68
CA GLU A 88 4.89 22.13 -14.72
C GLU A 88 3.45 21.98 -14.21
N TRP A 89 2.81 20.85 -14.51
CA TRP A 89 1.43 20.55 -14.09
C TRP A 89 1.26 20.13 -12.62
N GLN A 90 2.37 19.83 -11.92
CA GLN A 90 2.44 19.51 -10.49
C GLN A 90 1.32 18.55 -10.03
N LEU A 91 1.12 17.45 -10.76
CA LEU A 91 0.00 16.53 -10.55
C LEU A 91 0.32 15.56 -9.42
N ASP A 92 -0.36 15.69 -8.29
CA ASP A 92 -0.29 14.75 -7.16
C ASP A 92 -1.69 14.29 -6.77
N PHE A 93 -2.17 13.31 -7.52
CA PHE A 93 -3.51 12.75 -7.34
C PHE A 93 -3.73 12.24 -5.90
N PRO A 94 -2.84 11.40 -5.31
CA PRO A 94 -3.06 10.93 -3.94
C PRO A 94 -3.16 12.05 -2.92
N ARG A 95 -2.33 13.10 -3.03
CA ARG A 95 -2.36 14.24 -2.10
C ARG A 95 -3.64 15.04 -2.25
N LEU A 96 -4.15 15.20 -3.48
CA LEU A 96 -5.42 15.88 -3.73
C LEU A 96 -6.60 15.10 -3.14
N MET A 97 -6.64 13.77 -3.31
CA MET A 97 -7.68 12.95 -2.69
C MET A 97 -7.65 13.06 -1.16
N LEU A 98 -6.46 13.12 -0.53
CA LEU A 98 -6.34 13.37 0.91
C LEU A 98 -6.85 14.75 1.33
N ARG A 99 -6.66 15.77 0.49
CA ARG A 99 -7.20 17.11 0.75
C ARG A 99 -8.73 17.10 0.64
N ALA A 100 -9.29 16.48 -0.39
CA ALA A 100 -10.74 16.38 -0.57
C ALA A 100 -11.40 15.71 0.64
N GLU A 101 -10.87 14.57 1.10
CA GLU A 101 -11.31 13.90 2.33
C GLU A 101 -11.25 14.82 3.56
N ALA A 102 -10.17 15.61 3.69
CA ALA A 102 -10.00 16.52 4.82
C ALA A 102 -11.00 17.69 4.80
N VAL A 103 -11.27 18.27 3.62
CA VAL A 103 -12.29 19.32 3.43
C VAL A 103 -13.67 18.76 3.77
N GLU A 104 -13.98 17.58 3.26
CA GLU A 104 -15.27 16.95 3.52
C GLU A 104 -15.46 16.67 5.01
N HIS A 105 -14.43 16.15 5.69
CA HIS A 105 -14.44 15.89 7.13
C HIS A 105 -14.53 17.16 8.00
N GLU A 106 -14.10 18.32 7.50
CA GLU A 106 -14.35 19.58 8.20
C GLU A 106 -15.81 20.01 8.09
N ALA A 107 -16.43 19.81 6.92
CA ALA A 107 -17.82 20.18 6.68
C ALA A 107 -18.83 19.23 7.36
N ARG A 108 -18.66 17.91 7.19
CA ARG A 108 -19.60 16.88 7.68
C ARG A 108 -19.21 16.30 9.05
N GLY A 109 -17.98 16.53 9.49
CA GLY A 109 -17.38 15.82 10.61
C GLY A 109 -16.85 14.44 10.19
N VAL A 110 -16.37 13.68 11.17
CA VAL A 110 -15.86 12.32 10.95
C VAL A 110 -16.79 11.34 11.64
N ASP A 111 -17.19 10.28 10.93
CA ASP A 111 -18.03 9.22 11.49
C ASP A 111 -17.43 8.61 12.75
N VAL A 112 -18.30 8.19 13.67
CA VAL A 112 -17.89 7.58 14.95
C VAL A 112 -17.08 6.30 14.71
N GLU A 113 -17.45 5.52 13.70
CA GLU A 113 -16.71 4.31 13.29
C GLU A 113 -15.29 4.66 12.83
N THR A 114 -15.16 5.64 11.92
CA THR A 114 -13.88 6.14 11.42
C THR A 114 -13.02 6.73 12.54
N GLN A 115 -13.62 7.49 13.48
CA GLN A 115 -12.95 8.00 14.68
C GLN A 115 -12.47 6.86 15.59
N LEU A 116 -13.27 5.83 15.78
CA LEU A 116 -12.93 4.67 16.61
C LEU A 116 -11.74 3.93 16.01
N PHE A 117 -11.79 3.60 14.72
CA PHE A 117 -10.71 2.90 14.02
C PHE A 117 -9.46 3.76 13.83
N GLY A 118 -9.60 5.07 13.72
CA GLY A 118 -8.47 6.02 13.72
C GLY A 118 -7.67 5.99 15.02
N ARG A 119 -8.29 5.60 16.15
CA ARG A 119 -7.65 5.51 17.48
C ARG A 119 -7.03 4.15 17.74
N THR A 120 -6.17 3.69 16.83
CA THR A 120 -5.50 2.38 16.88
C THR A 120 -4.76 2.11 18.18
N ASP A 121 -4.10 3.12 18.76
CA ASP A 121 -3.39 2.98 20.04
C ASP A 121 -4.31 2.70 21.22
N LEU A 122 -5.48 3.35 21.25
CA LEU A 122 -6.48 3.13 22.29
C LEU A 122 -7.10 1.75 22.14
N LEU A 123 -7.49 1.38 20.91
CA LEU A 123 -8.00 0.04 20.60
C LEU A 123 -6.98 -1.05 20.97
N GLY A 124 -5.70 -0.84 20.65
CA GLY A 124 -4.62 -1.77 21.00
C GLY A 124 -4.42 -1.90 22.51
N LYS A 125 -4.47 -0.81 23.27
CA LYS A 125 -4.36 -0.85 24.75
C LYS A 125 -5.52 -1.61 25.38
N VAL A 126 -6.76 -1.29 24.99
CA VAL A 126 -7.96 -1.94 25.52
C VAL A 126 -8.01 -3.41 25.08
N GLY A 127 -7.75 -3.68 23.79
CA GLY A 127 -7.73 -5.02 23.22
C GLY A 127 -6.69 -5.93 23.86
N SER A 128 -5.48 -5.44 24.14
CA SER A 128 -4.46 -6.21 24.86
C SER A 128 -4.83 -6.44 26.34
N ALA A 129 -5.35 -5.42 27.04
CA ALA A 129 -5.74 -5.55 28.44
C ALA A 129 -6.89 -6.56 28.63
N LEU A 130 -7.85 -6.58 27.70
CA LEU A 130 -9.02 -7.47 27.71
C LEU A 130 -8.86 -8.69 26.79
N ALA A 131 -7.64 -8.99 26.35
CA ALA A 131 -7.37 -10.00 25.32
C ALA A 131 -8.09 -11.36 25.54
N PRO A 132 -8.12 -11.96 26.75
CA PRO A 132 -8.83 -13.22 26.96
C PRO A 132 -10.34 -13.14 26.68
N LEU A 133 -10.96 -12.02 27.06
CA LEU A 133 -12.39 -11.79 26.88
C LEU A 133 -12.70 -11.49 25.41
N VAL A 134 -11.91 -10.60 24.80
CA VAL A 134 -12.08 -10.24 23.39
C VAL A 134 -11.90 -11.46 22.50
N ASN A 135 -10.82 -12.23 22.70
CA ASN A 135 -10.56 -13.44 21.91
C ASN A 135 -11.66 -14.50 22.08
N ARG A 136 -12.25 -14.62 23.29
CA ARG A 136 -13.38 -15.53 23.51
C ARG A 136 -14.66 -15.04 22.80
N GLY A 137 -14.88 -13.72 22.76
CA GLY A 137 -16.06 -13.12 22.12
C GLY A 137 -15.97 -13.01 20.60
N THR A 138 -14.77 -12.87 20.03
CA THR A 138 -14.54 -12.61 18.60
C THR A 138 -13.81 -13.73 17.86
N GLY A 139 -13.37 -14.79 18.55
CA GLY A 139 -12.51 -15.82 17.98
C GLY A 139 -13.19 -16.73 16.95
N THR A 140 -14.52 -16.82 16.94
CA THR A 140 -15.26 -17.69 16.01
C THR A 140 -16.06 -16.84 15.01
N PRO A 141 -15.77 -16.95 13.70
CA PRO A 141 -16.57 -16.32 12.64
C PRO A 141 -18.06 -16.68 12.75
N GLY A 142 -18.94 -15.73 12.42
CA GLY A 142 -20.39 -15.96 12.43
C GLY A 142 -21.05 -16.11 13.81
N SER A 143 -20.28 -16.09 14.90
CA SER A 143 -20.79 -16.16 16.28
C SER A 143 -21.69 -14.96 16.63
N PHE A 144 -22.49 -15.11 17.70
CA PHE A 144 -23.37 -14.02 18.16
C PHE A 144 -22.61 -12.72 18.41
N GLY A 145 -21.44 -12.79 19.05
CA GLY A 145 -20.57 -11.62 19.27
C GLY A 145 -20.13 -10.96 17.97
N ARG A 146 -19.78 -11.75 16.94
CA ARG A 146 -19.40 -11.22 15.62
C ARG A 146 -20.57 -10.59 14.87
N ARG A 147 -21.77 -11.18 14.92
CA ARG A 147 -22.98 -10.58 14.33
C ARG A 147 -23.39 -9.27 15.01
N LEU A 148 -23.20 -9.19 16.33
CA LEU A 148 -23.39 -7.94 17.06
C LEU A 148 -22.34 -6.90 16.63
N MET A 149 -21.08 -7.32 16.51
CA MET A 149 -19.99 -6.45 16.10
C MET A 149 -20.16 -5.92 14.68
N GLU A 150 -20.68 -6.73 13.75
CA GLU A 150 -21.02 -6.31 12.39
C GLU A 150 -22.08 -5.21 12.38
N LYS A 151 -23.14 -5.35 13.19
CA LYS A 151 -24.20 -4.35 13.30
C LYS A 151 -23.77 -3.04 13.96
N VAL A 152 -22.80 -3.10 14.87
CA VAL A 152 -22.35 -1.94 15.67
C VAL A 152 -21.16 -1.22 15.04
N ALA A 153 -20.22 -1.97 14.48
CA ALA A 153 -18.92 -1.47 14.03
C ALA A 153 -18.63 -1.78 12.55
N GLY A 154 -19.62 -2.22 11.76
CA GLY A 154 -19.47 -2.45 10.32
C GLY A 154 -18.58 -3.64 9.92
N VAL A 155 -17.92 -4.29 10.87
CA VAL A 155 -16.98 -5.38 10.57
C VAL A 155 -17.72 -6.70 10.35
N ALA A 156 -17.77 -7.15 9.09
CA ALA A 156 -18.37 -8.40 8.65
C ALA A 156 -18.12 -9.57 9.61
N ALA A 157 -19.18 -10.27 10.04
CA ALA A 157 -19.11 -11.32 11.07
C ALA A 157 -18.27 -12.53 10.65
N GLU A 158 -18.25 -12.85 9.35
CA GLU A 158 -17.49 -13.97 8.78
C GLU A 158 -15.99 -13.67 8.63
N ARG A 159 -15.56 -12.42 8.83
CA ARG A 159 -14.15 -12.07 8.69
C ARG A 159 -13.33 -12.72 9.81
N VAL A 160 -12.22 -13.34 9.43
CA VAL A 160 -11.24 -13.89 10.38
C VAL A 160 -10.47 -12.73 11.01
N LEU A 161 -10.61 -12.56 12.32
CA LEU A 161 -9.87 -11.55 13.08
C LEU A 161 -8.62 -12.15 13.73
N PRO A 162 -7.49 -11.41 13.75
CA PRO A 162 -6.32 -11.82 14.50
C PRO A 162 -6.63 -11.83 16.01
N PRO A 163 -6.09 -12.80 16.78
CA PRO A 163 -6.25 -12.79 18.22
C PRO A 163 -5.44 -11.64 18.84
N TYR A 164 -6.00 -11.00 19.86
CA TYR A 164 -5.29 -10.03 20.67
C TYR A 164 -4.26 -10.72 21.58
N ALA A 165 -3.05 -10.17 21.64
CA ALA A 165 -2.03 -10.56 22.60
C ALA A 165 -2.16 -9.74 23.89
N ARG A 166 -1.94 -10.38 25.06
CA ARG A 166 -1.93 -9.68 26.36
C ARG A 166 -0.83 -8.61 26.45
N GLU A 167 0.29 -8.88 25.81
CA GLU A 167 1.43 -7.96 25.76
C GLU A 167 1.40 -7.15 24.45
N ARG A 168 1.53 -5.83 24.55
CA ARG A 168 1.66 -4.95 23.37
C ARG A 168 3.02 -5.15 22.71
N PHE A 169 3.06 -5.08 21.38
CA PHE A 169 4.30 -5.17 20.61
C PHE A 169 5.38 -4.20 21.09
N SER A 170 5.03 -2.94 21.41
CA SER A 170 5.98 -1.95 21.88
C SER A 170 6.69 -2.35 23.18
N ASN A 171 5.97 -2.96 24.13
CA ASN A 171 6.52 -3.36 25.43
C ASN A 171 7.43 -4.58 25.25
N TRP A 172 6.95 -5.56 24.49
CA TRP A 172 7.70 -6.75 24.13
C TRP A 172 8.99 -6.40 23.37
N PHE A 173 8.92 -5.46 22.42
CA PHE A 173 10.06 -5.03 21.61
C PHE A 173 11.10 -4.29 22.46
N ALA A 174 10.66 -3.40 23.36
CA ALA A 174 11.54 -2.72 24.30
C ALA A 174 12.28 -3.71 25.21
N GLY A 175 11.62 -4.79 25.66
CA GLY A 175 12.26 -5.88 26.41
C GLY A 175 13.37 -6.58 25.62
N ARG A 176 13.16 -6.78 24.31
CA ARG A 176 14.16 -7.41 23.43
C ARG A 176 15.36 -6.52 23.11
N VAL A 177 15.14 -5.24 22.83
CA VAL A 177 16.23 -4.30 22.59
C VAL A 177 17.14 -4.22 23.81
N ARG A 178 16.56 -4.17 25.02
CA ARG A 178 17.33 -4.18 26.28
C ARG A 178 18.15 -5.47 26.45
N ALA A 179 17.63 -6.61 26.00
CA ALA A 179 18.36 -7.88 25.99
C ALA A 179 19.45 -7.94 24.89
N GLY A 180 19.20 -7.34 23.72
CA GLY A 180 20.12 -7.30 22.58
C GLY A 180 21.29 -6.33 22.75
N THR A 181 21.12 -5.21 23.46
CA THR A 181 22.20 -4.28 23.81
C THR A 181 23.24 -4.90 24.77
N ALA A 182 22.95 -6.04 25.39
CA ALA A 182 23.92 -6.76 26.22
C ALA A 182 24.93 -7.59 25.42
N ARG A 183 24.65 -7.91 24.13
CA ARG A 183 25.56 -8.66 23.24
C ARG A 183 25.32 -8.24 21.79
N SER A 184 25.89 -7.12 21.36
CA SER A 184 26.21 -6.99 19.95
C SER A 184 27.65 -7.46 19.75
N PRO A 185 27.91 -8.58 19.06
CA PRO A 185 29.26 -8.86 18.58
C PRO A 185 29.65 -7.70 17.66
N SER A 186 30.81 -7.10 17.89
CA SER A 186 31.38 -6.13 16.96
C SER A 186 31.51 -6.81 15.59
N PHE A 187 30.68 -6.42 14.62
CA PHE A 187 30.94 -6.78 13.23
C PHE A 187 32.24 -6.07 12.81
N PRO A 188 33.30 -6.80 12.42
CA PRO A 188 34.46 -6.15 11.82
C PRO A 188 34.00 -5.46 10.53
N PRO A 189 34.54 -4.26 10.23
CA PRO A 189 34.12 -3.52 9.04
C PRO A 189 34.41 -4.35 7.77
N ALA A 190 33.42 -4.43 6.88
CA ALA A 190 33.39 -5.30 5.70
C ALA A 190 34.42 -4.95 4.59
N TRP A 191 35.45 -4.16 4.90
CA TRP A 191 36.43 -3.68 3.92
C TRP A 191 37.89 -3.96 4.33
N SER A 192 38.17 -4.99 5.13
CA SER A 192 39.55 -5.52 5.18
C SER A 192 39.79 -6.42 3.97
N SER A 193 40.08 -5.81 2.82
CA SER A 193 40.48 -6.50 1.61
C SER A 193 41.88 -7.11 1.78
N THR A 194 41.96 -8.33 2.30
CA THR A 194 43.20 -9.11 2.22
C THR A 194 43.30 -9.66 0.80
N SER A 195 43.89 -8.89 -0.10
CA SER A 195 44.24 -9.37 -1.44
C SER A 195 45.36 -10.42 -1.32
N SER A 196 45.01 -11.69 -1.14
CA SER A 196 45.97 -12.78 -1.35
C SER A 196 46.17 -12.93 -2.85
N ARG A 197 47.13 -12.18 -3.40
CA ARG A 197 47.64 -12.32 -4.75
C ARG A 197 48.30 -13.71 -4.85
N ARG A 198 47.56 -14.70 -5.35
CA ARG A 198 48.10 -16.06 -5.58
C ARG A 198 48.91 -16.04 -6.87
N SER A 199 50.17 -15.65 -6.76
CA SER A 199 51.21 -15.86 -7.78
C SER A 199 51.56 -17.35 -7.79
N GLY A 200 51.35 -18.03 -8.91
CA GLY A 200 51.70 -19.44 -9.05
C GLY A 200 51.39 -19.94 -10.45
N ALA A 201 52.28 -19.60 -11.39
CA ALA A 201 52.31 -20.16 -12.73
C ALA A 201 52.79 -21.62 -12.67
N THR A 202 52.04 -22.54 -13.28
CA THR A 202 52.64 -23.75 -13.86
C THR A 202 51.87 -24.16 -15.12
N SER A 203 52.66 -24.41 -16.15
CA SER A 203 52.39 -24.63 -17.58
C SER A 203 51.18 -25.48 -17.98
N CYS A 204 50.42 -24.97 -18.97
CA CYS A 204 49.63 -25.81 -19.87
C CYS A 204 50.58 -26.58 -20.79
N ALA A 205 50.74 -27.88 -20.54
CA ALA A 205 51.31 -28.80 -21.52
C ALA A 205 50.18 -29.28 -22.44
N SER A 206 50.35 -29.01 -23.72
CA SER A 206 49.51 -29.44 -24.82
C SER A 206 49.62 -30.95 -25.04
N THR A 207 48.51 -31.67 -24.91
CA THR A 207 48.34 -32.94 -25.63
C THR A 207 46.91 -33.03 -26.15
N SER A 208 46.84 -32.95 -27.47
CA SER A 208 45.67 -33.10 -28.32
C SER A 208 44.95 -34.44 -28.11
N ALA A 209 43.66 -34.38 -27.79
CA ALA A 209 42.73 -35.49 -28.01
C ALA A 209 41.36 -34.92 -28.40
N THR A 210 41.05 -35.09 -29.67
CA THR A 210 39.83 -34.72 -30.38
C THR A 210 38.61 -35.43 -29.79
N THR A 211 37.64 -34.71 -29.23
CA THR A 211 36.24 -35.19 -29.20
C THR A 211 35.21 -34.06 -29.15
N SER A 212 34.58 -33.85 -30.30
CA SER A 212 33.19 -33.43 -30.55
C SER A 212 32.51 -32.35 -29.69
N ARG A 213 32.28 -31.19 -30.32
CA ARG A 213 31.27 -30.18 -29.96
C ARG A 213 29.86 -30.78 -30.11
N ALA A 214 29.17 -31.06 -29.00
CA ALA A 214 27.71 -31.19 -29.00
C ALA A 214 27.12 -31.20 -27.58
N THR A 215 27.15 -30.09 -26.83
CA THR A 215 26.16 -29.84 -25.75
C THR A 215 26.26 -28.41 -25.21
N CYS A 216 25.68 -27.47 -25.95
CA CYS A 216 25.17 -26.22 -25.39
C CYS A 216 23.82 -25.99 -26.08
N HIS A 217 22.81 -25.59 -25.33
CA HIS A 217 21.39 -25.46 -25.71
C HIS A 217 20.55 -26.74 -25.58
N ARG A 218 20.06 -27.01 -24.36
CA ARG A 218 18.71 -27.54 -24.05
C ARG A 218 18.55 -27.68 -22.53
N ALA A 219 18.10 -26.62 -21.85
CA ALA A 219 17.59 -26.70 -20.47
C ALA A 219 16.68 -25.52 -20.08
N TRP A 220 15.89 -24.98 -21.03
CA TRP A 220 14.86 -23.97 -20.76
C TRP A 220 13.59 -24.29 -21.55
N ALA A 221 12.90 -25.35 -21.15
CA ALA A 221 11.49 -25.58 -21.49
C ALA A 221 10.97 -26.75 -20.66
N ALA A 222 9.74 -26.61 -20.15
CA ALA A 222 8.93 -27.61 -19.45
C ALA A 222 9.10 -27.72 -17.92
N VAL A 223 8.68 -26.67 -17.20
CA VAL A 223 7.97 -26.84 -15.93
C VAL A 223 6.62 -26.11 -16.06
N ALA A 224 5.61 -26.84 -16.51
CA ALA A 224 4.21 -26.42 -16.46
C ALA A 224 3.31 -27.65 -16.28
N CYS A 225 2.57 -27.63 -15.16
CA CYS A 225 1.27 -28.23 -14.93
C CYS A 225 1.04 -29.73 -15.20
N ARG A 226 0.93 -30.48 -14.09
CA ARG A 226 -0.09 -31.49 -13.74
C ARG A 226 0.26 -31.96 -12.32
N GLY A 227 -0.56 -31.90 -11.28
CA GLY A 227 -2.01 -32.10 -11.20
C GLY A 227 -2.24 -33.28 -10.25
N SER A 228 -2.62 -32.97 -9.01
CA SER A 228 -3.42 -33.76 -8.04
C SER A 228 -3.21 -35.29 -7.87
N THR A 229 -2.84 -35.64 -6.63
CA THR A 229 -3.33 -36.77 -5.78
C THR A 229 -3.15 -38.22 -6.25
N GLY A 230 -2.34 -38.98 -5.51
CA GLY A 230 -2.50 -40.45 -5.36
C GLY A 230 -3.70 -40.78 -4.48
N ALA A 231 -3.96 -42.00 -4.01
CA ALA A 231 -3.48 -43.35 -4.25
C ALA A 231 -4.62 -44.27 -3.74
N THR A 232 -4.66 -45.52 -4.21
CA THR A 232 -5.41 -46.69 -3.69
C THR A 232 -6.94 -46.63 -3.64
#